data_AF-A0A239KPV6-F1
#
_entry.id   AF-A0A239KPV6-F1
#
_cell.length_a   1.000
_cell.length_b   1.000
_cell.length_c   1.000
_cell.angle_alpha   90.00
_cell.angle_beta   90.00
_cell.angle_gamma   90.00
#
_symmetry.space_group_name_H-M   'P 1'
#
loop_
_entity.id
_entity.type
_entity.pdbx_description
1 polymer ?
#
loop_
_entity_poly.entity_id
_entity_poly.type
_entity_poly.pdbx_seq_one_letter_code
_entity_poly.pdbx_strand_id
1 'polypeptide(L)'
;MQAPATVVQLVLLVLLVLPGVTYQFVRERRRGPVPGERDLGERVLRAIVASIALDALYAVVAGPALVRLARGAGGGWDGFVDRPRVVGFVAVVLFLVVPAMAAVTVSLVDRQRRKARFLRTPSAWDHAFRDREPCFVRVRLKDGNWAGGWYGNRSYASSYPHPAELYLESARVMGADGAFGVRVRGTAGLRLRAEDFDVLEFVEPGEPVTVPEEER
;
A
#
# COMPACT_ATOMS: atom_id res chain seq x y z
N MET A 1 -6.05 -28.85 -2.47
CA MET A 1 -6.28 -28.74 -1.02
C MET A 1 -7.69 -29.24 -0.75
N GLN A 2 -7.86 -30.35 -0.03
CA GLN A 2 -9.20 -30.84 0.35
C GLN A 2 -9.82 -29.82 1.30
N ALA A 3 -11.05 -29.38 1.01
CA ALA A 3 -11.79 -28.48 1.89
C ALA A 3 -12.05 -29.18 3.23
N PRO A 4 -12.01 -28.46 4.37
CA PRO A 4 -12.25 -29.05 5.68
C PRO A 4 -13.64 -29.70 5.70
N ALA A 5 -13.69 -31.02 5.90
CA ALA A 5 -14.93 -31.80 5.85
C ALA A 5 -15.67 -31.84 7.21
N THR A 6 -15.05 -31.29 8.27
CA THR A 6 -15.58 -31.32 9.63
C THR A 6 -15.57 -29.95 10.28
N VAL A 7 -16.57 -29.70 11.14
CA VAL A 7 -16.69 -28.45 11.93
C VAL A 7 -15.43 -28.22 12.79
N VAL A 8 -14.83 -29.29 13.31
CA VAL A 8 -13.60 -29.23 14.12
C VAL A 8 -12.42 -28.71 13.30
N GLN A 9 -12.23 -29.21 12.07
CA GLN A 9 -11.16 -28.71 11.19
C GLN A 9 -11.36 -27.24 10.82
N LEU A 10 -12.60 -26.81 10.60
CA LEU A 10 -12.93 -25.42 10.33
C LEU A 10 -12.55 -24.52 11.53
N VAL A 11 -12.93 -24.93 12.75
CA VAL A 11 -12.62 -24.18 13.97
C VAL A 11 -11.11 -24.09 14.21
N LEU A 12 -10.37 -25.19 14.03
CA LEU A 12 -8.91 -25.19 14.15
C LEU A 12 -8.24 -24.27 13.13
N LEU A 13 -8.73 -24.27 11.89
CA LEU A 13 -8.22 -23.40 10.84
C LEU A 13 -8.49 -21.93 11.15
N VAL A 14 -9.68 -21.60 11.66
CA VAL A 14 -10.00 -20.23 12.11
C VAL A 14 -9.08 -19.82 13.25
N LEU A 15 -8.90 -20.65 14.26
CA LEU A 15 -8.05 -20.33 15.42
C LEU A 15 -6.57 -20.12 15.04
N LEU A 16 -6.06 -20.87 14.06
CA LEU A 16 -4.70 -20.71 13.54
C LEU A 16 -4.52 -19.37 12.78
N VAL A 17 -5.54 -18.95 12.03
CA VAL A 17 -5.44 -17.77 11.14
C VAL A 17 -5.80 -16.47 11.88
N LEU A 18 -6.69 -16.52 12.86
CA LEU A 18 -7.21 -15.35 13.57
C LEU A 18 -6.13 -14.43 14.20
N PRO A 19 -5.09 -14.95 14.90
CA PRO A 19 -4.14 -14.08 15.59
C PRO A 19 -3.27 -13.29 14.61
N GLY A 20 -2.84 -13.90 13.50
CA GLY A 20 -2.09 -13.22 12.44
C GLY A 20 -2.92 -12.16 11.73
N VAL A 21 -4.18 -12.45 11.42
CA VAL A 21 -5.12 -11.48 10.81
C VAL A 21 -5.36 -10.29 11.77
N THR A 22 -5.58 -10.56 13.06
CA THR A 22 -5.80 -9.51 14.06
C THR A 22 -4.58 -8.61 14.21
N TYR A 23 -3.38 -9.20 14.26
CA TYR A 23 -2.12 -8.45 14.29
C TYR A 23 -1.98 -7.53 13.06
N GLN A 24 -2.21 -8.06 11.85
CA GLN A 24 -2.12 -7.28 10.62
C GLN A 24 -3.14 -6.13 10.60
N PHE A 25 -4.41 -6.41 10.92
CA PHE A 25 -5.48 -5.41 10.89
C PHE A 25 -5.20 -4.21 11.83
N VAL A 26 -4.76 -4.49 13.05
CA VAL A 26 -4.41 -3.44 14.02
C VAL A 26 -3.19 -2.64 13.56
N ARG A 27 -2.21 -3.31 12.95
CA ARG A 27 -0.99 -2.67 12.42
C ARG A 27 -1.28 -1.77 11.23
N GLU A 28 -2.07 -2.24 10.25
CA GLU A 28 -2.49 -1.47 9.07
C GLU A 28 -3.25 -0.19 9.50
N ARG A 29 -4.22 -0.33 10.43
CA ARG A 29 -5.00 0.82 10.92
C ARG A 29 -4.16 1.88 11.65
N ARG A 30 -3.06 1.48 12.29
CA ARG A 30 -2.18 2.38 13.06
C ARG A 30 -1.10 3.07 12.22
N ARG A 31 -0.61 2.45 11.13
CA ARG A 31 0.49 2.99 10.33
C ARG A 31 0.06 3.83 9.13
N GLY A 32 -1.22 3.82 8.76
CA GLY A 32 -1.69 4.43 7.51
C GLY A 32 -1.27 3.60 6.30
N PRO A 33 -1.64 3.99 5.06
CA PRO A 33 -1.40 3.18 3.87
C PRO A 33 0.10 2.92 3.68
N VAL A 34 0.54 1.68 3.91
CA VAL A 34 1.95 1.29 3.75
C VAL A 34 2.14 0.72 2.33
N PRO A 35 3.22 1.08 1.62
CA PRO A 35 3.41 0.75 0.20
C PRO A 35 3.39 -0.74 -0.14
N GLY A 36 3.82 -1.59 0.81
CA GLY A 36 3.79 -3.04 0.71
C GLY A 36 2.47 -3.68 1.14
N GLU A 37 1.37 -2.92 1.16
CA GLU A 37 0.01 -3.42 1.41
C GLU A 37 -0.78 -3.55 0.09
N ARG A 38 -0.15 -3.50 -1.08
CA ARG A 38 -0.90 -3.60 -2.34
C ARG A 38 -1.08 -5.02 -2.84
N ASP A 39 -0.08 -5.85 -2.62
CA ASP A 39 -0.15 -7.23 -3.04
C ASP A 39 -0.94 -8.03 -2.02
N LEU A 40 -2.10 -8.55 -2.44
CA LEU A 40 -2.93 -9.43 -1.63
C LEU A 40 -2.14 -10.66 -1.19
N GLY A 41 -1.24 -11.17 -2.04
CA GLY A 41 -0.37 -12.30 -1.72
C GLY A 41 0.59 -11.97 -0.58
N GLU A 42 1.19 -10.78 -0.59
CA GLU A 42 2.11 -10.36 0.47
C GLU A 42 1.39 -10.14 1.81
N ARG A 43 0.17 -9.58 1.78
CA ARG A 43 -0.66 -9.45 2.99
C ARG A 43 -1.01 -10.80 3.59
N VAL A 44 -1.46 -11.74 2.76
CA VAL A 44 -1.83 -13.09 3.19
C VAL A 44 -0.61 -13.81 3.74
N LEU A 45 0.53 -13.75 3.05
CA LEU A 45 1.78 -14.38 3.51
C LEU A 45 2.22 -13.80 4.86
N ARG A 46 2.20 -12.47 5.02
CA ARG A 46 2.55 -11.83 6.30
C ARG A 46 1.57 -12.16 7.42
N ALA A 47 0.28 -12.30 7.12
CA ALA A 47 -0.72 -12.75 8.09
C ALA A 47 -0.42 -14.19 8.54
N ILE A 48 -0.14 -15.09 7.59
CA ILE A 48 0.23 -16.49 7.87
C ILE A 48 1.51 -16.56 8.71
N VAL A 49 2.56 -15.82 8.34
CA VAL A 49 3.83 -15.81 9.08
C VAL A 49 3.62 -15.26 10.50
N ALA A 50 2.84 -14.19 10.65
CA ALA A 50 2.52 -13.64 11.97
C ALA A 50 1.70 -14.63 12.82
N SER A 51 0.72 -15.30 12.21
CA SER A 51 -0.05 -16.38 12.83
C SER A 51 0.87 -17.49 13.34
N ILE A 52 1.71 -18.06 12.47
CA ILE A 52 2.64 -19.14 12.83
C ILE A 52 3.55 -18.71 13.98
N ALA A 53 4.10 -17.50 13.93
CA ALA A 53 4.99 -17.01 14.97
C ALA A 53 4.27 -16.84 16.32
N LEU A 54 3.04 -16.31 16.31
CA LEU A 54 2.23 -16.13 17.52
C LEU A 54 1.76 -17.47 18.06
N ASP A 55 1.29 -18.38 17.22
CA ASP A 55 0.84 -19.71 17.62
C ASP A 55 2.00 -20.54 18.20
N ALA A 56 3.18 -20.48 17.58
CA ALA A 56 4.38 -21.11 18.12
C ALA A 56 4.76 -20.50 19.49
N LEU A 57 4.69 -19.18 19.63
CA LEU A 57 4.94 -18.51 20.91
C LEU A 57 3.91 -18.91 21.97
N TYR A 58 2.62 -19.04 21.61
CA TYR A 58 1.58 -19.50 22.52
C TYR A 58 1.78 -20.95 22.92
N ALA A 59 2.18 -21.82 22.00
CA ALA A 59 2.50 -23.21 22.31
C ALA A 59 3.66 -23.31 23.32
N VAL A 60 4.70 -22.48 23.16
CA VAL A 60 5.86 -22.48 24.08
C VAL A 60 5.52 -21.87 25.44
N VAL A 61 4.86 -20.71 25.46
CA VAL A 61 4.63 -19.94 26.71
C VAL A 61 3.38 -20.42 27.44
N ALA A 62 2.27 -20.55 26.74
CA ALA A 62 0.97 -20.91 27.31
C ALA A 62 0.70 -22.41 27.29
N GLY A 63 1.43 -23.20 26.49
CA GLY A 63 1.23 -24.65 26.35
C GLY A 63 1.12 -25.40 27.69
N PRO A 64 2.05 -25.25 28.63
CA PRO A 64 1.97 -25.94 29.92
C PRO A 64 0.74 -25.52 30.77
N ALA A 65 0.31 -24.26 30.67
CA ALA A 65 -0.89 -23.76 31.35
C ALA A 65 -2.17 -24.29 30.67
N LEU A 66 -2.19 -24.31 29.34
CA LEU A 66 -3.30 -24.85 28.54
C LEU A 66 -3.47 -26.36 28.76
N VAL A 67 -2.38 -27.13 28.84
CA VAL A 67 -2.43 -28.58 29.13
C VAL A 67 -2.95 -28.84 30.54
N ARG A 68 -2.58 -28.01 31.53
CA ARG A 68 -3.13 -28.11 32.90
C ARG A 68 -4.61 -27.75 32.94
N LEU A 69 -5.03 -26.73 32.18
CA LEU A 69 -6.43 -26.35 32.06
C LEU A 69 -7.24 -27.45 31.35
N ALA A 70 -6.66 -28.06 30.32
CA ALA A 70 -7.27 -29.11 29.51
C ALA A 70 -7.52 -30.39 30.30
N ARG A 71 -6.52 -30.85 31.08
CA ARG A 71 -6.58 -32.14 31.79
C ARG A 71 -7.54 -32.17 32.98
N GLY A 72 -7.97 -31.00 33.49
CA GLY A 72 -8.85 -30.91 34.66
C GLY A 72 -8.36 -31.71 35.87
N ALA A 73 -9.22 -31.90 36.87
CA ALA A 73 -8.92 -32.75 38.03
C ALA A 73 -9.01 -34.26 37.70
N GLY A 74 -9.62 -34.64 36.57
CA GLY A 74 -9.96 -36.02 36.21
C GLY A 74 -9.10 -36.68 35.12
N GLY A 75 -8.09 -36.00 34.56
CA GLY A 75 -7.16 -36.60 33.59
C GLY A 75 -7.64 -36.66 32.14
N GLY A 76 -8.87 -36.23 31.83
CA GLY A 76 -9.44 -36.11 30.49
C GLY A 76 -9.60 -34.67 29.99
N TRP A 77 -10.21 -34.47 28.80
CA TRP A 77 -10.50 -33.13 28.25
C TRP A 77 -11.67 -32.40 28.94
N ASP A 78 -12.24 -33.01 29.99
CA ASP A 78 -13.42 -32.52 30.71
C ASP A 78 -13.18 -31.17 31.40
N GLY A 79 -11.91 -30.83 31.67
CA GLY A 79 -11.54 -29.52 32.22
C GLY A 79 -11.93 -28.33 31.34
N PHE A 80 -12.05 -28.52 30.01
CA PHE A 80 -12.57 -27.51 29.10
C PHE A 80 -14.08 -27.30 29.25
N VAL A 81 -14.82 -28.38 29.52
CA VAL A 81 -16.28 -28.40 29.65
C VAL A 81 -16.70 -27.84 31.02
N ASP A 82 -15.89 -28.09 32.05
CA ASP A 82 -16.17 -27.65 33.42
C ASP A 82 -15.99 -26.14 33.64
N ARG A 83 -15.19 -25.46 32.80
CA ARG A 83 -14.87 -24.02 32.97
C ARG A 83 -14.97 -23.21 31.67
N PRO A 84 -16.14 -23.16 31.00
CA PRO A 84 -16.28 -22.54 29.68
C PRO A 84 -15.95 -21.05 29.68
N ARG A 85 -16.23 -20.34 30.79
CA ARG A 85 -15.92 -18.90 30.93
C ARG A 85 -14.41 -18.62 30.95
N VAL A 86 -13.64 -19.47 31.64
CA VAL A 86 -12.18 -19.31 31.76
C VAL A 86 -11.53 -19.61 30.41
N VAL A 87 -11.97 -20.67 29.75
CA VAL A 87 -11.51 -21.06 28.40
C VAL A 87 -11.78 -19.95 27.40
N GLY A 88 -13.01 -19.41 27.39
CA GLY A 88 -13.39 -18.31 26.51
C GLY A 88 -12.55 -17.05 26.74
N PHE A 89 -12.30 -16.69 28.00
CA PHE A 89 -11.45 -15.55 28.35
C PHE A 89 -9.99 -15.74 27.87
N VAL A 90 -9.41 -16.92 28.11
CA VAL A 90 -8.05 -17.25 27.66
C VAL A 90 -7.96 -17.19 26.12
N ALA A 91 -8.97 -17.70 25.41
CA ALA A 91 -9.02 -17.61 23.96
C ALA A 91 -9.06 -16.16 23.47
N VAL A 92 -9.91 -15.30 24.05
CA VAL A 92 -9.96 -13.87 23.70
C VAL A 92 -8.62 -13.19 23.96
N VAL A 93 -7.98 -13.46 25.10
CA VAL A 93 -6.69 -12.86 25.43
C VAL A 93 -5.62 -13.28 24.43
N LEU A 94 -5.50 -14.58 24.16
CA LEU A 94 -4.45 -15.11 23.27
C LEU A 94 -4.71 -14.72 21.82
N PHE A 95 -5.94 -14.80 21.32
CA PHE A 95 -6.19 -14.61 19.88
C PHE A 95 -6.52 -13.17 19.48
N LEU A 96 -6.93 -12.30 20.42
CA LEU A 96 -7.27 -10.91 20.12
C LEU A 96 -6.37 -9.90 20.85
N VAL A 97 -6.20 -10.05 22.17
CA VAL A 97 -5.52 -9.03 22.98
C VAL A 97 -4.02 -9.04 22.76
N VAL A 98 -3.37 -10.21 22.81
CA VAL A 98 -1.92 -10.32 22.64
C VAL A 98 -1.45 -9.89 21.25
N PRO A 99 -2.08 -10.33 20.13
CA PRO A 99 -1.71 -9.88 18.79
C PRO A 99 -1.90 -8.37 18.61
N ALA A 100 -3.00 -7.81 19.14
CA ALA A 100 -3.25 -6.37 19.09
C ALA A 100 -2.19 -5.57 19.88
N MET A 101 -1.83 -6.03 21.08
CA MET A 101 -0.78 -5.39 21.90
C MET A 101 0.59 -5.47 21.22
N ALA A 102 0.94 -6.61 20.63
CA ALA A 102 2.18 -6.77 19.87
C ALA A 102 2.25 -5.82 18.67
N ALA A 103 1.15 -5.65 17.93
CA ALA A 103 1.07 -4.70 16.82
C ALA A 103 1.27 -3.25 17.29
N VAL A 104 0.72 -2.90 18.46
CA VAL A 104 0.85 -1.56 19.06
C VAL A 104 2.29 -1.30 19.52
N THR A 105 2.91 -2.21 20.27
CA THR A 105 4.28 -2.03 20.78
C THR A 105 5.28 -1.91 19.64
N VAL A 106 5.22 -2.78 18.63
CA VAL A 106 6.06 -2.69 17.44
C VAL A 106 5.86 -1.36 16.71
N SER A 107 4.62 -0.87 16.62
CA SER A 107 4.33 0.41 15.96
C SER A 107 4.85 1.63 16.73
N LEU A 108 4.79 1.60 18.07
CA LEU A 108 5.35 2.66 18.92
C LEU A 108 6.88 2.69 18.86
N VAL A 109 7.54 1.52 18.92
CA VAL A 109 9.00 1.42 18.83
C VAL A 109 9.49 1.92 17.47
N ASP A 110 8.82 1.55 16.38
CA ASP A 110 9.16 2.04 15.04
C ASP A 110 8.98 3.56 14.93
N ARG A 111 7.92 4.11 15.51
CA ARG A 111 7.68 5.57 15.53
C ARG A 111 8.79 6.31 16.28
N GLN A 112 9.30 5.73 17.36
CA GLN A 112 10.37 6.34 18.16
C GLN A 112 11.75 6.21 17.49
N ARG A 113 12.00 5.11 16.76
CA ARG A 113 13.23 4.89 15.99
C ARG A 113 13.28 5.68 14.68
N ARG A 114 12.13 6.07 14.11
CA ARG A 114 12.02 6.95 12.93
C ARG A 114 12.24 8.44 13.26
N LYS A 115 13.23 8.76 14.10
CA LYS A 115 13.77 10.13 14.22
C LYS A 115 14.66 10.52 13.04
N ALA A 116 14.99 9.60 12.14
CA ALA A 116 15.65 9.93 10.87
C ALA A 116 14.66 10.67 9.96
N ARG A 117 15.06 11.86 9.48
CA ARG A 117 14.35 12.70 8.50
C ARG A 117 13.83 11.82 7.34
N PHE A 118 12.55 11.46 7.41
CA PHE A 118 11.86 10.86 6.28
C PHE A 118 11.74 11.95 5.23
N LEU A 119 12.60 11.95 4.20
CA LEU A 119 12.36 12.79 3.04
C LEU A 119 11.01 12.37 2.46
N ARG A 120 10.01 13.25 2.61
CA ARG A 120 8.61 13.07 2.22
C ARG A 120 8.40 12.94 0.70
N THR A 121 9.45 12.68 -0.06
CA THR A 121 9.45 12.48 -1.52
C THR A 121 9.76 11.01 -1.80
N PRO A 122 8.77 10.13 -1.78
CA PRO A 122 8.98 8.70 -1.94
C PRO A 122 9.38 8.28 -3.36
N SER A 123 9.15 9.11 -4.40
CA SER A 123 9.60 8.82 -5.77
C SER A 123 10.22 10.03 -6.49
N ALA A 124 11.05 9.77 -7.51
CA ALA A 124 11.58 10.81 -8.41
C ALA A 124 10.47 11.57 -9.14
N TRP A 125 9.34 10.90 -9.40
CA TRP A 125 8.11 11.51 -9.92
C TRP A 125 7.57 12.59 -8.97
N ASP A 126 7.41 12.26 -7.68
CA ASP A 126 6.94 13.22 -6.68
C ASP A 126 7.91 14.41 -6.56
N HIS A 127 9.21 14.19 -6.79
CA HIS A 127 10.19 15.26 -6.78
C HIS A 127 10.03 16.17 -8.01
N ALA A 128 9.84 15.60 -9.20
CA ALA A 128 9.71 16.34 -10.44
C ALA A 128 8.46 17.24 -10.52
N PHE A 129 7.38 16.85 -9.81
CA PHE A 129 6.09 17.55 -9.82
C PHE A 129 5.80 18.39 -8.56
N ARG A 130 6.62 18.31 -7.49
CA ARG A 130 6.32 18.97 -6.20
C ARG A 130 6.12 20.49 -6.31
N ASP A 131 7.08 21.16 -6.93
CA ASP A 131 7.13 22.62 -7.03
C ASP A 131 7.14 23.03 -8.52
N ARG A 132 6.42 22.27 -9.36
CA ARG A 132 6.45 22.44 -10.80
C ARG A 132 5.59 23.63 -11.23
N GLU A 133 6.23 24.61 -11.86
CA GLU A 133 5.54 25.71 -12.52
C GLU A 133 4.82 25.26 -13.79
N PRO A 134 3.77 25.99 -14.22
CA PRO A 134 3.05 25.68 -15.45
C PRO A 134 3.98 25.60 -16.66
N CYS A 135 3.97 24.46 -17.35
CA CYS A 135 4.88 24.18 -18.47
C CYS A 135 4.25 23.25 -19.50
N PHE A 136 4.88 23.15 -20.67
CA PHE A 136 4.52 22.13 -21.64
C PHE A 136 5.12 20.79 -21.21
N VAL A 137 4.30 19.75 -21.27
CA VAL A 137 4.74 18.38 -20.98
C VAL A 137 4.49 17.54 -22.22
N ARG A 138 5.51 16.80 -22.64
CA ARG A 138 5.37 15.75 -23.65
C ARG A 138 5.86 14.43 -23.11
N VAL A 139 5.21 13.38 -23.56
CA VAL A 139 5.43 12.02 -23.11
C VAL A 139 5.56 11.15 -24.35
N ARG A 140 6.66 10.41 -24.43
CA ARG A 140 6.81 9.31 -25.38
C ARG A 140 6.20 8.06 -24.76
N LEU A 141 5.22 7.50 -25.43
CA LEU A 141 4.57 6.26 -25.04
C LEU A 141 5.42 5.06 -25.50
N LYS A 142 5.24 3.91 -24.86
CA LYS A 142 5.95 2.66 -25.20
C LYS A 142 5.69 2.15 -26.62
N ASP A 143 4.58 2.56 -27.24
CA ASP A 143 4.26 2.28 -28.64
C ASP A 143 5.01 3.19 -29.63
N GLY A 144 5.82 4.14 -29.12
CA GLY A 144 6.57 5.11 -29.91
C GLY A 144 5.80 6.40 -30.24
N ASN A 145 4.51 6.47 -29.91
CA ASN A 145 3.71 7.67 -30.14
C ASN A 145 3.99 8.76 -29.10
N TRP A 146 3.77 10.01 -29.49
CA TRP A 146 3.88 11.15 -28.57
C TRP A 146 2.51 11.63 -28.12
N ALA A 147 2.39 11.88 -26.82
CA ALA A 147 1.24 12.53 -26.22
C ALA A 147 1.74 13.73 -25.42
N GLY A 148 1.07 14.88 -25.52
CA GLY A 148 1.56 16.07 -24.88
C GLY A 148 0.52 17.18 -24.78
N GLY A 149 0.83 18.14 -23.93
CA GLY A 149 -0.13 19.15 -23.53
C GLY A 149 0.44 20.18 -22.58
N TRP A 150 -0.46 21.02 -22.08
CA TRP A 150 -0.12 22.02 -21.08
C TRP A 150 -0.40 21.48 -19.69
N TYR A 151 0.60 21.51 -18.83
CA TYR A 151 0.47 21.29 -17.39
C TYR A 151 0.27 22.65 -16.73
N GLY A 152 -0.96 22.93 -16.31
CA GLY A 152 -1.36 24.20 -15.68
C GLY A 152 -2.10 23.99 -14.36
N ASN A 153 -2.78 25.02 -13.89
CA ASN A 153 -3.47 25.02 -12.58
C ASN A 153 -4.60 23.99 -12.46
N ARG A 154 -5.16 23.53 -13.59
CA ARG A 154 -6.17 22.45 -13.61
C ARG A 154 -5.58 21.10 -13.97
N SER A 155 -4.26 20.98 -14.02
CA SER A 155 -3.55 19.71 -14.25
C SER A 155 -3.22 19.04 -12.92
N TYR A 156 -3.01 17.73 -12.94
CA TYR A 156 -2.73 16.98 -11.72
C TYR A 156 -1.78 15.83 -12.01
N ALA A 157 -0.77 15.66 -11.17
CA ALA A 157 0.07 14.47 -11.16
C ALA A 157 -0.26 13.70 -9.87
N SER A 158 -0.65 12.44 -9.98
CA SER A 158 -0.87 11.63 -8.79
C SER A 158 0.44 11.48 -8.03
N SER A 159 0.35 11.51 -6.71
CA SER A 159 1.49 11.29 -5.85
C SER A 159 1.47 9.90 -5.25
N TYR A 160 2.62 9.46 -4.78
CA TYR A 160 2.72 8.26 -3.96
C TYR A 160 1.76 8.32 -2.74
N PRO A 161 1.16 7.19 -2.32
CA PRO A 161 1.44 5.85 -2.82
C PRO A 161 0.81 5.57 -4.19
N HIS A 162 -0.24 6.27 -4.64
CA HIS A 162 -1.02 5.88 -5.83
C HIS A 162 -0.18 5.70 -7.10
N PRO A 163 -0.59 4.82 -8.03
CA PRO A 163 0.08 4.69 -9.34
C PRO A 163 0.23 6.07 -9.98
N ALA A 164 1.40 6.33 -10.54
CA ALA A 164 1.69 7.61 -11.19
C ALA A 164 0.79 7.79 -12.42
N GLU A 165 0.04 8.87 -12.43
CA GLU A 165 -0.88 9.29 -13.46
C GLU A 165 -0.72 10.80 -13.65
N LEU A 166 -0.87 11.24 -14.89
CA LEU A 166 -0.77 12.64 -15.28
C LEU A 166 -2.06 13.06 -15.97
N TYR A 167 -2.67 14.12 -15.48
CA TYR A 167 -3.76 14.80 -16.12
C TYR A 167 -3.29 16.18 -16.59
N LEU A 168 -3.39 16.43 -17.88
CA LEU A 168 -3.09 17.70 -18.52
C LEU A 168 -4.39 18.42 -18.86
N GLU A 169 -4.49 19.69 -18.49
CA GLU A 169 -5.70 20.50 -18.73
C GLU A 169 -5.94 20.83 -20.21
N SER A 170 -4.93 20.64 -21.06
CA SER A 170 -5.10 20.76 -22.50
C SER A 170 -4.20 19.81 -23.27
N ALA A 171 -4.78 19.19 -24.30
CA ALA A 171 -4.05 18.34 -25.23
C ALA A 171 -3.57 19.17 -26.42
N ARG A 172 -2.39 18.82 -26.95
CA ARG A 172 -1.90 19.29 -28.24
C ARG A 172 -1.73 18.10 -29.17
N VAL A 173 -1.92 18.35 -30.47
CA VAL A 173 -1.51 17.38 -31.49
C VAL A 173 0.01 17.28 -31.43
N MET A 174 0.54 16.06 -31.37
CA MET A 174 1.97 15.83 -31.31
C MET A 174 2.48 15.36 -32.68
N GLY A 175 3.60 15.90 -33.12
CA GLY A 175 4.34 15.38 -34.26
C GLY A 175 5.00 14.03 -33.94
N ALA A 176 5.36 13.27 -34.98
CA ALA A 176 6.09 12.00 -34.83
C ALA A 176 7.47 12.18 -34.18
N ASP A 177 8.04 13.38 -34.28
CA ASP A 177 9.28 13.84 -33.67
C ASP A 177 9.11 14.40 -32.25
N GLY A 178 7.88 14.43 -31.73
CA GLY A 178 7.56 15.01 -30.43
C GLY A 178 7.38 16.53 -30.44
N ALA A 179 7.25 17.18 -31.60
CA ALA A 179 6.94 18.60 -31.70
C ALA A 179 5.51 18.91 -31.25
N PHE A 180 5.31 20.05 -30.58
CA PHE A 180 3.98 20.52 -30.17
C PHE A 180 3.26 21.19 -31.33
N GLY A 181 2.15 20.60 -31.76
CA GLY A 181 1.25 21.17 -32.74
C GLY A 181 0.12 22.02 -32.14
N VAL A 182 -0.97 22.10 -32.89
CA VAL A 182 -2.17 22.87 -32.54
C VAL A 182 -2.86 22.26 -31.31
N ARG A 183 -3.40 23.12 -30.45
CA ARG A 183 -4.25 22.68 -29.33
C ARG A 183 -5.50 21.98 -29.86
N VAL A 184 -5.79 20.80 -29.32
CA VAL A 184 -7.00 20.05 -29.66
C VAL A 184 -8.20 20.78 -29.06
N ARG A 185 -9.17 21.16 -29.90
CA ARG A 185 -10.41 21.82 -29.45
C ARG A 185 -11.44 20.77 -29.01
N GLY A 186 -12.32 21.15 -28.08
CA GLY A 186 -13.41 20.29 -27.60
C GLY A 186 -13.00 19.20 -26.61
N THR A 187 -11.77 19.25 -26.08
CA THR A 187 -11.31 18.31 -25.04
C THR A 187 -11.33 18.97 -23.66
N ALA A 188 -11.75 18.22 -22.64
CA ALA A 188 -11.70 18.67 -21.25
C ALA A 188 -10.29 18.51 -20.64
N GLY A 189 -9.35 17.88 -21.35
CA GLY A 189 -8.01 17.55 -20.89
C GLY A 189 -7.56 16.19 -21.40
N LEU A 190 -6.41 15.71 -20.93
CA LEU A 190 -5.80 14.45 -21.31
C LEU A 190 -5.29 13.73 -20.07
N ARG A 191 -5.71 12.48 -19.85
CA ARG A 191 -5.21 11.63 -18.77
C ARG A 191 -4.29 10.55 -19.33
N LEU A 192 -3.10 10.45 -18.76
CA LEU A 192 -2.02 9.57 -19.18
C LEU A 192 -1.54 8.77 -17.97
N ARG A 193 -1.34 7.46 -18.12
CA ARG A 193 -0.84 6.60 -17.04
C ARG A 193 0.66 6.42 -17.17
N ALA A 194 1.42 6.63 -16.10
CA ALA A 194 2.88 6.55 -16.18
C ALA A 194 3.40 5.17 -16.55
N GLU A 195 2.59 4.11 -16.38
CA GLU A 195 2.92 2.75 -16.83
C GLU A 195 3.11 2.65 -18.35
N ASP A 196 2.51 3.56 -19.13
CA ASP A 196 2.62 3.58 -20.59
C ASP A 196 3.77 4.47 -21.06
N PHE A 197 4.46 5.14 -20.15
CA PHE A 197 5.49 6.12 -20.50
C PHE A 197 6.81 5.39 -20.72
N ASP A 198 7.48 5.77 -21.79
CA ASP A 198 8.89 5.46 -22.01
C ASP A 198 9.75 6.64 -21.52
N VAL A 199 9.39 7.86 -21.94
CA VAL A 199 10.09 9.10 -21.54
C VAL A 199 9.08 10.20 -21.27
N LEU A 200 9.30 10.99 -20.21
CA LEU A 200 8.55 12.21 -19.93
C LEU A 200 9.51 13.41 -19.92
N GLU A 201 9.13 14.46 -20.64
CA GLU A 201 9.91 15.68 -20.76
C GLU A 201 9.09 16.90 -20.38
N PHE A 202 9.72 17.78 -19.59
CA PHE A 202 9.22 19.11 -19.29
C PHE A 202 9.87 20.09 -20.27
N VAL A 203 9.06 20.85 -20.97
CA VAL A 203 9.50 21.89 -21.90
C VAL A 203 9.12 23.23 -21.30
N GLU A 204 10.14 23.97 -20.89
CA GLU A 204 9.99 25.35 -20.46
C GLU A 204 9.50 26.19 -21.64
N PRO A 205 8.60 27.16 -21.43
CA PRO A 205 8.24 28.11 -22.46
C PRO A 205 9.51 28.87 -22.84
N GLY A 206 10.11 28.50 -23.97
CA GLY A 206 11.30 29.18 -24.48
C GLY A 206 11.06 30.68 -24.53
N GLU A 207 12.03 31.44 -24.02
CA GLU A 207 12.08 32.89 -24.15
C GLU A 207 11.78 33.26 -25.62
N PRO A 208 10.86 34.18 -25.89
CA PRO A 208 10.45 34.49 -27.26
C PRO A 208 11.70 34.85 -28.05
N VAL A 209 11.99 34.07 -29.09
CA VAL A 209 13.04 34.37 -30.05
C VAL A 209 12.72 35.75 -30.62
N THR A 210 13.43 36.77 -30.15
CA THR A 210 13.43 38.10 -30.78
C THR A 210 14.06 37.90 -32.14
N VAL A 211 13.22 37.76 -33.17
CA VAL A 211 13.66 37.82 -34.56
C VAL A 211 14.22 39.22 -34.76
N PRO A 212 15.51 39.40 -35.08
CA PRO A 212 16.03 40.73 -35.42
C PRO A 212 15.22 41.22 -36.63
N GLU A 213 14.64 42.42 -36.53
CA GLU A 213 14.08 43.11 -37.69
C GLU A 213 15.18 43.19 -38.74
N GLU A 214 14.98 42.51 -39.88
CA GLU A 214 15.78 42.75 -41.07
C GLU A 214 15.60 44.23 -41.45
N GLU A 215 16.65 45.03 -41.24
CA GLU A 215 16.76 46.37 -41.79
C GLU A 215 16.59 46.31 -43.31
N ARG A 216 15.67 47.14 -43.79
CA ARG A 216 15.20 47.27 -45.16
C ARG A 216 16.02 48.28 -45.95
#